data_AF-A0AAN6ET38-F1
#
_entry.id   AF-A0AAN6ET38-F1
#
_cell.length_a   1.000
_cell.length_b   1.000
_cell.length_c   1.000
_cell.angle_alpha   90.00
_cell.angle_beta   90.00
_cell.angle_gamma   90.00
#
_symmetry.space_group_name_H-M   'P 1'
#
loop_
_entity.id
_entity.type
_entity.pdbx_description
1 polymer ?
#
loop_
_entity_poly.entity_id
_entity_poly.type
_entity_poly.pdbx_seq_one_letter_code
_entity_poly.pdbx_strand_id
1 'polypeptide(L)'
;MSIPVGLTVPKLLPVTGTFAPAFGAYFALLAFRVSFARQATKTTLGERSRHSSKAQADAGAASVEEDSLLIATRSHANFVENVPFALLIASIVELNGGDRRALTTSLAGLLLARIVHVEFGLRAKGAVGWGRPVGTLSTLGIIVGLSSYAAYLVKSYWGF
;
A
#
# COMPACT_ATOMS: atom_id res chain seq x y z
N MET A 1 39.26 -29.94 7.41
CA MET A 1 37.82 -29.63 7.59
C MET A 1 37.71 -28.26 8.22
N SER A 2 37.43 -27.23 7.41
CA SER A 2 37.28 -25.86 7.87
C SER A 2 35.90 -25.70 8.50
N ILE A 3 35.85 -25.40 9.81
CA ILE A 3 34.62 -24.99 10.48
C ILE A 3 34.33 -23.57 9.99
N PRO A 4 33.17 -23.29 9.37
CA PRO A 4 32.83 -21.92 9.04
C PRO A 4 32.57 -21.19 10.37
N VAL A 5 33.50 -20.33 10.77
CA VAL A 5 33.27 -19.31 11.80
C VAL A 5 32.41 -18.22 11.15
N GLY A 6 31.19 -18.60 10.79
CA GLY A 6 30.14 -17.67 10.40
C GLY A 6 29.26 -17.52 11.61
N LEU A 7 29.32 -16.38 12.30
CA LEU A 7 28.20 -15.91 13.09
C LEU A 7 26.98 -15.99 12.18
N THR A 8 26.13 -17.01 12.38
CA THR A 8 24.82 -17.09 11.75
C THR A 8 24.02 -15.94 12.36
N VAL A 9 24.19 -14.73 11.82
CA VAL A 9 23.43 -13.57 12.26
C VAL A 9 21.97 -13.96 12.08
N PRO A 10 21.19 -14.12 13.17
CA PRO A 10 19.80 -14.46 13.05
C PRO A 10 19.17 -13.37 12.20
N LYS A 11 18.43 -13.77 11.15
CA LYS A 11 17.69 -12.80 10.34
C LYS A 11 16.84 -11.99 11.32
N LEU A 12 17.06 -10.67 11.36
CA LEU A 12 16.43 -9.78 12.33
C LEU A 12 14.93 -9.59 12.03
N LEU A 13 14.53 -9.75 10.77
CA LEU A 13 13.18 -9.49 10.27
C LEU A 13 12.72 -10.59 9.27
N PRO A 14 12.66 -11.87 9.67
CA PRO A 14 12.32 -12.96 8.76
C PRO A 14 10.91 -12.84 8.18
N VAL A 15 9.92 -12.38 8.95
CA VAL A 15 8.53 -12.28 8.50
C VAL A 15 8.37 -11.06 7.60
N THR A 16 8.75 -9.87 8.09
CA THR A 16 8.63 -8.63 7.30
C THR A 16 9.46 -8.72 6.01
N GLY A 17 10.65 -9.34 6.08
CA GLY A 17 11.51 -9.56 4.93
C GLY A 17 10.91 -10.49 3.86
N THR A 18 10.04 -11.43 4.21
CA THR A 18 9.35 -12.28 3.23
C THR A 18 8.27 -11.52 2.46
N PHE A 19 7.56 -10.59 3.10
CA PHE A 19 6.50 -9.81 2.44
C PHE A 19 7.02 -8.56 1.72
N ALA A 20 8.17 -8.01 2.14
CA ALA A 20 8.83 -6.88 1.50
C ALA A 20 8.96 -6.98 -0.03
N PRO A 21 9.45 -8.09 -0.63
CA PRO A 21 9.54 -8.20 -2.09
C PRO A 21 8.17 -8.20 -2.77
N ALA A 22 7.13 -8.76 -2.14
CA ALA A 22 5.79 -8.77 -2.71
C ALA A 22 5.18 -7.35 -2.75
N PHE A 23 5.33 -6.59 -1.66
CA PHE A 23 4.93 -5.18 -1.63
C PHE A 23 5.76 -4.31 -2.58
N GLY A 24 7.07 -4.56 -2.69
CA GLY A 24 7.96 -3.87 -3.62
C GLY A 24 7.61 -4.13 -5.09
N ALA A 25 7.30 -5.39 -5.43
CA ALA A 25 6.83 -5.74 -6.77
C ALA A 25 5.51 -5.03 -7.11
N TYR A 26 4.59 -5.00 -6.15
CA TYR A 26 3.31 -4.32 -6.33
C TYR A 26 3.47 -2.80 -6.49
N PHE A 27 4.35 -2.18 -5.70
CA PHE A 27 4.73 -0.77 -5.85
C PHE A 27 5.25 -0.49 -7.26
N ALA A 28 6.17 -1.31 -7.76
CA ALA A 28 6.73 -1.17 -9.10
C ALA A 28 5.64 -1.28 -10.18
N LEU A 29 4.72 -2.24 -10.07
CA LEU A 29 3.58 -2.36 -11.00
C LEU A 29 2.72 -1.10 -11.02
N LEU A 30 2.45 -0.51 -9.86
CA LEU A 30 1.63 0.68 -9.73
C LEU A 30 2.35 1.93 -10.30
N ALA A 31 3.65 2.04 -10.08
CA ALA A 31 4.50 3.08 -10.66
C ALA A 31 4.61 2.97 -12.20
N PHE A 32 4.74 1.74 -12.71
CA PHE A 32 4.70 1.49 -14.16
C PHE A 32 3.35 1.87 -14.76
N ARG A 33 2.23 1.55 -14.09
CA ARG A 33 0.89 1.93 -14.54
C ARG A 33 0.74 3.46 -14.67
N VAL A 34 1.22 4.22 -13.69
CA VAL A 34 1.23 5.70 -13.76
C VAL A 34 2.08 6.17 -14.94
N SER A 35 3.26 5.56 -15.14
CA SER A 35 4.14 5.91 -16.26
C SER A 35 3.51 5.65 -17.62
N PHE A 36 2.85 4.49 -17.80
CA PHE A 36 2.12 4.16 -19.03
C PHE A 36 0.92 5.09 -19.25
N ALA A 37 0.16 5.40 -18.18
CA ALA A 37 -0.94 6.36 -18.26
C ALA A 37 -0.43 7.73 -18.72
N ARG A 38 0.69 8.22 -18.16
CA ARG A 38 1.30 9.50 -18.59
C ARG A 38 1.73 9.49 -20.05
N GLN A 39 2.31 8.39 -20.52
CA GLN A 39 2.69 8.25 -21.93
C GLN A 39 1.48 8.24 -22.86
N ALA A 40 0.41 7.51 -22.51
CA ALA A 40 -0.81 7.46 -23.29
C ALA A 40 -1.50 8.83 -23.39
N THR A 41 -1.48 9.59 -22.29
CA THR A 41 -2.16 10.89 -22.18
C THR A 41 -1.31 12.07 -22.68
N LYS A 42 -0.02 11.85 -23.02
CA LYS A 42 0.97 12.88 -23.40
C LYS A 42 1.05 14.06 -22.42
N THR A 43 0.79 13.81 -21.14
CA THR A 43 0.88 14.79 -20.06
C THR A 43 2.09 14.46 -19.20
N THR A 44 3.15 15.24 -19.37
CA THR A 44 4.41 15.08 -18.62
C THR A 44 4.27 15.52 -17.16
N LEU A 45 3.45 16.55 -16.90
CA LEU A 45 3.18 17.09 -15.57
C LEU A 45 1.68 17.38 -15.40
N GLY A 46 1.10 16.94 -14.29
CA GLY A 46 -0.32 17.12 -13.97
C GLY A 46 -1.06 15.82 -13.66
N GLU A 47 -2.21 15.96 -12.99
CA GLU A 47 -3.14 14.87 -12.68
C GLU A 47 -4.26 14.74 -13.72
N ARG A 48 -4.48 15.78 -14.53
CA ARG A 48 -5.52 15.82 -15.57
C ARG A 48 -4.93 15.78 -16.98
N SER A 49 -5.49 14.93 -17.82
CA SER A 49 -5.29 14.91 -19.27
C SER A 49 -5.68 16.24 -19.92
N ARG A 50 -4.91 16.71 -20.92
CA ARG A 50 -5.32 17.85 -21.78
C ARG A 50 -6.66 17.61 -22.49
N HIS A 51 -7.03 16.35 -22.74
CA HIS A 51 -8.33 15.99 -23.31
C HIS A 51 -9.45 16.07 -22.27
N SER A 52 -9.18 15.70 -21.02
CA SER A 52 -10.13 15.84 -19.91
C SER A 52 -10.39 17.32 -19.56
N SER A 53 -9.39 18.20 -19.59
CA SER A 53 -9.60 19.63 -19.34
C SER A 53 -10.46 20.33 -20.40
N LYS A 54 -10.42 19.86 -21.65
CA LYS A 54 -11.23 20.41 -22.75
C LYS A 54 -12.65 19.83 -22.73
N ALA A 55 -12.77 18.51 -22.52
CA ALA A 55 -14.06 17.85 -22.35
C ALA A 55 -14.81 18.32 -21.09
N GLN A 56 -14.12 18.63 -19.98
CA GLN A 56 -14.69 19.19 -18.75
C GLN A 56 -15.17 20.64 -18.93
N ALA A 57 -14.54 21.41 -19.83
CA ALA A 57 -14.96 22.77 -20.16
C ALA A 57 -16.24 22.78 -21.02
N ASP A 58 -16.40 21.80 -21.91
CA ASP A 58 -17.56 21.69 -22.81
C ASP A 58 -18.72 20.89 -22.20
N ALA A 59 -18.45 19.97 -21.28
CA ALA A 59 -19.45 19.17 -20.58
C ALA A 59 -19.54 19.60 -19.10
N GLY A 60 -20.45 20.51 -18.80
CA GLY A 60 -20.74 20.91 -17.42
C GLY A 60 -21.04 19.69 -16.54
N ALA A 61 -20.31 19.56 -15.42
CA ALA A 61 -20.44 18.70 -14.23
C ALA A 61 -20.83 17.20 -14.36
N ALA A 62 -21.39 16.71 -15.47
CA ALA A 62 -22.17 15.48 -15.52
C ALA A 62 -21.56 14.33 -16.34
N SER A 63 -20.46 14.55 -17.06
CA SER A 63 -19.72 13.46 -17.73
C SER A 63 -18.24 13.52 -17.35
N VAL A 64 -17.95 13.21 -16.08
CA VAL A 64 -16.58 12.90 -15.66
C VAL A 64 -16.27 11.51 -16.22
N GLU A 65 -15.84 11.44 -17.49
CA GLU A 65 -15.05 10.31 -17.95
C GLU A 65 -13.83 10.27 -17.03
N GLU A 66 -13.88 9.36 -16.06
CA GLU A 66 -13.00 9.32 -14.91
C GLU A 66 -11.55 9.22 -15.42
N ASP A 67 -10.78 10.30 -15.25
CA ASP A 67 -9.47 10.40 -15.87
C ASP A 67 -8.58 9.25 -15.35
N SER A 68 -8.30 8.29 -16.22
CA SER A 68 -7.52 7.10 -15.90
C SER A 68 -6.16 7.45 -15.28
N LEU A 69 -5.59 8.62 -15.64
CA LEU A 69 -4.36 9.13 -15.06
C LEU A 69 -4.54 9.57 -13.60
N LEU A 70 -5.65 10.23 -13.28
CA LEU A 70 -5.99 10.66 -11.93
C LEU A 70 -6.18 9.44 -11.02
N ILE A 71 -6.90 8.42 -11.52
CA ILE A 71 -7.13 7.17 -10.79
C ILE A 71 -5.80 6.44 -10.52
N ALA A 72 -4.95 6.30 -11.54
CA ALA A 72 -3.64 5.69 -11.39
C ALA A 72 -2.75 6.47 -10.40
N THR A 73 -2.76 7.79 -10.46
CA THR A 73 -1.95 8.64 -9.58
C THR A 73 -2.44 8.56 -8.12
N ARG A 74 -3.75 8.60 -7.90
CA ARG A 74 -4.36 8.49 -6.57
C ARG A 74 -4.15 7.12 -5.93
N SER A 75 -4.27 6.05 -6.70
CA SER A 75 -3.97 4.70 -6.21
C SER A 75 -2.50 4.53 -5.84
N HIS A 76 -1.59 5.06 -6.66
CA HIS A 76 -0.16 5.05 -6.36
C HIS A 76 0.18 5.84 -5.09
N ALA A 77 -0.35 7.06 -4.96
CA ALA A 77 -0.15 7.89 -3.76
C ALA A 77 -0.64 7.18 -2.49
N ASN A 78 -1.86 6.61 -2.54
CA ASN A 78 -2.41 5.90 -1.38
C ASN A 78 -1.57 4.68 -0.99
N PHE A 79 -0.99 3.96 -1.95
CA PHE A 79 -0.08 2.86 -1.66
C PHE A 79 1.20 3.34 -0.96
N VAL A 80 1.82 4.41 -1.48
CA VAL A 80 3.06 4.99 -0.96
C VAL A 80 2.92 5.55 0.46
N GLU A 81 1.78 6.12 0.79
CA GLU A 81 1.56 6.68 2.13
C GLU A 81 1.38 5.60 3.20
N ASN A 82 0.69 4.50 2.84
CA ASN A 82 0.22 3.56 3.84
C ASN A 82 1.10 2.30 3.96
N VAL A 83 1.58 1.75 2.84
CA VAL A 83 2.26 0.46 2.84
C VAL A 83 3.68 0.53 3.42
N PRO A 84 4.52 1.51 3.03
CA PRO A 84 5.81 1.72 3.69
C PRO A 84 5.65 1.99 5.20
N PHE A 85 4.63 2.76 5.59
CA PHE A 85 4.36 3.03 6.99
C PHE A 85 3.93 1.76 7.76
N ALA A 86 3.08 0.93 7.18
CA ALA A 86 2.69 -0.36 7.77
C ALA A 86 3.88 -1.32 7.89
N LEU A 87 4.77 -1.38 6.90
CA LEU A 87 6.00 -2.18 6.95
C LEU A 87 6.98 -1.68 8.02
N LEU A 88 7.06 -0.37 8.23
CA LEU A 88 7.85 0.23 9.29
C LEU A 88 7.31 -0.16 10.67
N ILE A 89 6.00 -0.09 10.88
CA ILE A 89 5.42 -0.52 12.16
C ILE A 89 5.61 -2.03 12.34
N ALA A 90 5.38 -2.84 11.30
CA ALA A 90 5.58 -4.29 11.37
C ALA A 90 7.02 -4.66 11.73
N SER A 91 8.02 -3.94 11.19
CA SER A 91 9.42 -4.18 11.54
C SER A 91 9.72 -3.83 13.00
N ILE A 92 9.17 -2.73 13.52
CA ILE A 92 9.27 -2.37 14.94
C ILE A 92 8.64 -3.47 15.82
N VAL A 93 7.46 -3.96 15.46
CA VAL A 93 6.79 -5.04 16.21
C VAL A 93 7.63 -6.32 16.20
N GLU A 94 8.19 -6.70 15.05
CA GLU A 94 9.02 -7.91 14.92
C GLU A 94 10.31 -7.81 15.75
N LEU A 95 10.95 -6.63 15.75
CA LEU A 95 12.14 -6.35 16.57
C LEU A 95 11.86 -6.39 18.07
N ASN A 96 10.65 -5.98 18.49
CA ASN A 96 10.22 -6.04 19.89
C ASN A 96 9.71 -7.44 20.32
N GLY A 97 9.88 -8.46 19.48
CA GLY A 97 9.52 -9.83 19.81
C GLY A 97 8.03 -10.17 19.65
N GLY A 98 7.32 -9.45 18.79
CA GLY A 98 5.92 -9.74 18.47
C GLY A 98 5.70 -11.14 17.87
N ASP A 99 4.49 -11.67 18.03
CA ASP A 99 4.14 -13.01 17.54
C ASP A 99 4.19 -13.08 16.01
N ARG A 100 5.01 -14.00 15.50
CA ARG A 100 5.21 -14.24 14.07
C ARG A 100 3.91 -14.55 13.34
N ARG A 101 2.95 -15.25 13.98
CA ARG A 101 1.66 -15.59 13.35
C ARG A 101 0.79 -14.34 13.20
N ALA A 102 0.73 -13.50 14.23
CA ALA A 102 0.01 -12.22 14.18
C ALA A 102 0.59 -11.28 13.10
N LEU A 103 1.92 -11.19 12.97
CA LEU A 103 2.55 -10.39 11.90
C LEU A 103 2.27 -10.95 10.51
N THR A 104 2.41 -12.27 10.33
CA THR A 104 2.19 -12.92 9.02
C THR A 104 0.75 -12.72 8.55
N THR A 105 -0.23 -12.90 9.45
CA THR A 105 -1.65 -12.71 9.14
C THR A 105 -1.97 -11.24 8.83
N SER A 106 -1.39 -10.30 9.59
CA SER A 106 -1.57 -8.85 9.37
C SER A 106 -0.98 -8.39 8.04
N LEU A 107 0.24 -8.81 7.71
CA LEU A 107 0.92 -8.46 6.45
C LEU A 107 0.28 -9.14 5.24
N ALA A 108 -0.12 -10.41 5.36
CA ALA A 108 -0.87 -11.10 4.31
C ALA A 108 -2.24 -10.46 4.09
N GLY A 109 -2.96 -10.13 5.17
CA GLY A 109 -4.24 -9.42 5.11
C GLY A 109 -4.11 -8.05 4.45
N LEU A 110 -3.05 -7.30 4.79
CA LEU A 110 -2.75 -6.01 4.15
C LEU A 110 -2.51 -6.18 2.66
N LEU A 111 -1.70 -7.15 2.26
CA LEU A 111 -1.40 -7.42 0.86
C LEU A 111 -2.66 -7.79 0.07
N LEU A 112 -3.50 -8.68 0.61
CA LEU A 112 -4.77 -9.05 0.00
C LEU A 112 -5.74 -7.87 -0.09
N ALA A 113 -5.89 -7.09 0.99
CA ALA A 113 -6.72 -5.90 0.98
C ALA A 113 -6.28 -4.89 -0.09
N ARG A 114 -4.97 -4.76 -0.32
CA ARG A 114 -4.41 -3.89 -1.36
C ARG A 114 -4.67 -4.41 -2.77
N ILE A 115 -4.48 -5.69 -3.01
CA ILE A 115 -4.78 -6.31 -4.31
C ILE A 115 -6.28 -6.17 -4.62
N VAL A 116 -7.14 -6.50 -3.64
CA VAL A 116 -8.61 -6.41 -3.81
C VAL A 116 -9.05 -4.96 -4.05
N HIS A 117 -8.53 -4.01 -3.30
CA HIS A 117 -8.91 -2.60 -3.44
C HIS A 117 -8.59 -2.03 -4.83
N VAL A 118 -7.41 -2.31 -5.38
CA VAL A 118 -6.99 -1.76 -6.67
C VAL A 118 -7.60 -2.52 -7.84
N GLU A 119 -7.60 -3.86 -7.80
CA GLU A 119 -8.07 -4.67 -8.93
C GLU A 119 -9.61 -4.75 -8.98
N PHE A 120 -10.30 -4.82 -7.83
CA PHE A 120 -11.77 -4.90 -7.80
C PHE A 120 -12.44 -3.56 -7.48
N GLY A 121 -11.84 -2.72 -6.62
CA GLY A 121 -12.47 -1.48 -6.17
C GLY A 121 -12.30 -0.28 -7.11
N LEU A 122 -11.23 -0.26 -7.91
CA LEU A 122 -10.88 0.90 -8.75
C LEU A 122 -11.02 0.65 -10.26
N ARG A 123 -11.00 -0.61 -10.71
CA ARG A 123 -11.04 -0.99 -12.14
C ARG A 123 -12.38 -1.54 -12.62
N ALA A 124 -13.31 -1.87 -11.73
CA ALA A 124 -14.64 -2.28 -12.16
C ALA A 124 -15.38 -1.07 -12.76
N LYS A 125 -15.69 -1.13 -14.07
CA LYS A 125 -16.58 -0.18 -14.75
C LYS A 125 -17.90 -0.12 -13.96
N GLY A 126 -18.12 0.99 -13.24
CA GLY A 126 -19.30 1.16 -12.39
C GLY A 126 -19.11 0.76 -10.92
N ALA A 127 -17.89 0.84 -10.37
CA ALA A 127 -17.65 0.68 -8.93
C ALA A 127 -18.37 1.76 -8.11
N VAL A 128 -19.66 1.51 -7.86
CA VAL A 128 -20.51 2.18 -6.87
C VAL A 128 -19.72 2.33 -5.57
N GLY A 129 -19.80 3.53 -4.96
CA GLY A 129 -18.83 4.14 -4.04
C GLY A 129 -18.42 3.41 -2.76
N TRP A 130 -18.69 2.12 -2.61
CA TRP A 130 -18.41 1.31 -1.41
C TRP A 130 -17.07 0.58 -1.45
N GLY A 131 -16.50 0.30 -2.64
CA GLY A 131 -15.15 -0.29 -2.75
C GLY A 131 -14.01 0.65 -2.31
N ARG A 132 -14.25 1.96 -2.42
CA ARG A 132 -13.32 3.03 -2.01
C ARG A 132 -13.10 3.08 -0.49
N PRO A 133 -14.13 3.24 0.36
CA PRO A 133 -13.95 3.32 1.80
C PRO A 133 -13.47 2.01 2.42
N VAL A 134 -13.92 0.84 1.92
CA VAL A 134 -13.56 -0.46 2.53
C VAL A 134 -12.05 -0.74 2.43
N GLY A 135 -11.41 -0.40 1.30
CA GLY A 135 -9.95 -0.57 1.16
C GLY A 135 -9.13 0.39 2.01
N THR A 136 -9.59 1.64 2.15
CA THR A 136 -8.93 2.63 3.02
C THR A 136 -9.11 2.28 4.50
N LEU A 137 -10.33 1.91 4.91
CA LEU A 137 -10.64 1.53 6.29
C LEU A 137 -9.92 0.24 6.71
N SER A 138 -9.84 -0.75 5.82
CA SER A 138 -9.09 -1.99 6.12
C SER A 138 -7.60 -1.70 6.33
N THR A 139 -7.00 -0.84 5.51
CA THR A 139 -5.58 -0.50 5.70
C THR A 139 -5.37 0.32 6.98
N LEU A 140 -6.22 1.31 7.26
CA LEU A 140 -6.18 2.06 8.50
C LEU A 140 -6.36 1.14 9.72
N GLY A 141 -7.29 0.19 9.65
CA GLY A 141 -7.49 -0.81 10.69
C GLY A 141 -6.24 -1.65 10.96
N ILE A 142 -5.53 -2.08 9.92
CA ILE A 142 -4.28 -2.83 10.07
C ILE A 142 -3.16 -1.95 10.64
N ILE A 143 -3.04 -0.70 10.20
CA ILE A 143 -2.04 0.25 10.73
C ILE A 143 -2.30 0.52 12.21
N VAL A 144 -3.55 0.84 12.57
CA VAL A 144 -3.94 1.09 13.97
C VAL A 144 -3.78 -0.17 14.81
N GLY A 145 -4.11 -1.34 14.29
CA GLY A 145 -3.93 -2.63 14.96
C GLY A 145 -2.46 -2.93 15.24
N LEU A 146 -1.59 -2.81 14.23
CA LEU A 146 -0.14 -3.00 14.38
C LEU A 146 0.47 -1.95 15.31
N SER A 147 0.04 -0.69 15.22
CA SER A 147 0.51 0.39 16.10
C SER A 147 0.12 0.16 17.55
N SER A 148 -1.12 -0.26 17.80
CA SER A 148 -1.60 -0.61 19.14
C SER A 148 -0.84 -1.82 19.70
N TYR A 149 -0.55 -2.82 18.86
CA TYR A 149 0.24 -3.97 19.26
C TYR A 149 1.69 -3.60 19.57
N ALA A 150 2.30 -2.70 18.79
CA ALA A 150 3.62 -2.15 19.10
C ALA A 150 3.63 -1.44 20.46
N ALA A 151 2.62 -0.59 20.73
CA ALA A 151 2.48 0.08 22.02
C ALA A 151 2.31 -0.91 23.17
N TYR A 152 1.53 -1.98 22.97
CA TYR A 152 1.35 -3.04 23.96
C TYR A 152 2.67 -3.76 24.31
N LEU A 153 3.55 -4.00 23.33
CA LEU A 153 4.85 -4.64 23.57
C LEU A 153 5.80 -3.75 24.38
N VAL A 154 5.72 -2.43 24.20
CA VAL A 154 6.61 -1.45 24.84
C VAL A 154 6.00 -0.84 26.12
N LYS A 155 4.80 -1.29 26.54
CA LYS A 155 4.08 -0.75 27.71
C LYS A 155 4.91 -0.73 29.00
N SER A 156 5.82 -1.69 29.18
CA SER A 156 6.68 -1.79 30.37
C SER A 156 7.64 -0.62 30.52
N TYR A 157 7.96 0.09 29.44
CA TYR A 157 8.82 1.27 29.46
C TYR A 157 8.07 2.54 29.91
N TRP A 158 6.75 2.49 30.05
CA TRP A 158 5.93 3.65 30.40
C TRP A 158 5.85 3.89 31.91
N GLY A 159 6.48 3.04 32.72
CA GLY A 159 6.59 3.23 34.17
C GLY A 159 5.32 2.93 34.97
N PHE A 160 4.40 2.14 34.42
CA PHE A 160 3.21 1.61 35.09
C PHE A 160 3.29 0.09 35.25
#